data_AF-A0A534T0E8-F1
#
_entry.id   AF-A0A534T0E8-F1
#
_cell.length_a   1.000
_cell.length_b   1.000
_cell.length_c   1.000
_cell.angle_alpha   90.00
_cell.angle_beta   90.00
_cell.angle_gamma   90.00
#
_symmetry.space_group_name_H-M   'P 1'
#
loop_
_entity.id
_entity.type
_entity.pdbx_description
1 polymer ?
#
loop_
_entity_poly.entity_id
_entity_poly.type
_entity_poly.pdbx_seq_one_letter_code
_entity_poly.pdbx_strand_id
1 'polypeptide(L)'
;MSLKQGIVASAPKGKPISGKFEVEDGKLQLSVYTAKGGGFSEVVVDPRSGRVAKVEAIEGGEDLTAAKAQADAMTKAKTALGGAVDAAVKKNPGFRPVSVIAALKDGHPVADVTLIKGDELKTASERLD
;
A
#
# COMPACT_ATOMS: atom_id res chain seq x y z
N MET A 1 -6.97 -0.26 13.25
CA MET A 1 -5.83 -0.93 12.58
C MET A 1 -4.87 0.11 12.02
N SER A 2 -3.57 -0.16 11.91
CA SER A 2 -2.60 0.68 11.17
C SER A 2 -2.45 0.27 9.70
N LEU A 3 -1.90 1.15 8.86
CA LEU A 3 -1.59 0.84 7.45
C LEU A 3 -0.74 -0.43 7.32
N LYS A 4 0.35 -0.52 8.10
CA LYS A 4 1.25 -1.68 8.10
C LYS A 4 0.51 -2.98 8.48
N GLN A 5 -0.35 -2.94 9.49
CA GLN A 5 -1.08 -4.13 9.92
C GLN A 5 -1.96 -4.69 8.79
N GLY A 6 -2.65 -3.82 8.03
CA GLY A 6 -3.48 -4.27 6.92
C GLY A 6 -2.68 -4.74 5.69
N ILE A 7 -1.51 -4.13 5.44
CA ILE A 7 -0.56 -4.65 4.43
C ILE A 7 -0.08 -6.05 4.81
N VAL A 8 0.21 -6.31 6.09
CA VAL A 8 0.60 -7.65 6.55
C VAL A 8 -0.58 -8.62 6.46
N ALA A 9 -1.79 -8.19 6.81
CA ALA A 9 -2.99 -9.03 6.75
C ALA A 9 -3.38 -9.46 5.32
N SER A 10 -3.03 -8.67 4.31
CA SER A 10 -3.29 -8.97 2.89
C SER A 10 -2.23 -9.85 2.24
N ALA A 11 -1.03 -9.97 2.82
CA ALA A 11 0.08 -10.75 2.27
C ALA A 11 -0.25 -12.22 1.90
N PRO A 12 -1.15 -12.95 2.61
CA PRO A 12 -1.57 -14.29 2.18
C PRO A 12 -2.31 -14.33 0.84
N LYS A 13 -2.85 -13.20 0.37
CA LYS A 13 -3.58 -13.07 -0.91
C LYS A 13 -2.68 -12.71 -2.09
N GLY A 14 -1.48 -12.20 -1.82
CA GLY A 14 -0.46 -11.89 -2.83
C GLY A 14 0.59 -10.95 -2.26
N LYS A 15 1.62 -10.64 -3.05
CA LYS A 15 2.64 -9.64 -2.66
C LYS A 15 1.97 -8.26 -2.63
N PRO A 16 1.93 -7.54 -1.50
CA PRO A 16 1.38 -6.19 -1.48
C PRO A 16 2.21 -5.24 -2.34
N ILE A 17 1.53 -4.44 -3.17
CA ILE A 17 2.14 -3.48 -4.12
C ILE A 17 1.70 -2.04 -3.86
N SER A 18 0.58 -1.84 -3.17
CA SER A 18 0.18 -0.58 -2.56
C SER A 18 -0.79 -0.84 -1.41
N GLY A 19 -1.04 0.17 -0.58
CA GLY A 19 -2.13 0.15 0.38
C GLY A 19 -2.57 1.56 0.71
N LYS A 20 -3.87 1.80 0.83
CA LYS A 20 -4.43 3.14 1.07
C LYS A 20 -5.71 3.05 1.87
N PHE A 21 -5.84 3.92 2.87
CA PHE A 21 -7.12 4.11 3.53
C PHE A 21 -8.04 4.93 2.63
N GLU A 22 -9.25 4.46 2.44
CA GLU A 22 -10.25 5.07 1.58
C GLU A 22 -11.60 5.12 2.28
N VAL A 23 -12.42 6.09 1.87
CA VAL A 23 -13.82 6.16 2.29
C VAL A 23 -14.66 5.74 1.09
N GLU A 24 -15.22 4.55 1.16
CA GLU A 24 -16.14 4.02 0.16
C GLU A 24 -17.52 3.90 0.80
N ASP A 25 -18.55 4.46 0.15
CA ASP A 25 -19.93 4.52 0.68
C ASP A 25 -20.03 5.03 2.13
N GLY A 26 -19.21 6.02 2.48
CA GLY A 26 -19.16 6.59 3.84
C GLY A 26 -18.51 5.69 4.88
N LYS A 27 -17.93 4.55 4.49
CA LYS A 27 -17.20 3.63 5.37
C LYS A 27 -15.71 3.70 5.09
N LEU A 28 -14.93 3.89 6.16
CA LEU A 28 -13.49 3.78 6.08
C LEU A 28 -13.11 2.31 5.86
N GLN A 29 -12.31 2.06 4.84
CA GLN A 29 -11.68 0.77 4.58
C GLN A 29 -10.19 0.94 4.28
N LEU A 30 -9.45 -0.15 4.33
CA LEU A 30 -8.11 -0.20 3.74
C LEU A 30 -8.16 -1.03 2.47
N SER A 31 -7.88 -0.40 1.34
CA SER A 31 -7.61 -1.09 0.07
C SER A 31 -6.13 -1.45 -0.01
N VAL A 32 -5.82 -2.71 -0.34
CA VAL A 32 -4.45 -3.17 -0.58
C VAL A 32 -4.40 -3.89 -1.91
N TYR A 33 -3.67 -3.34 -2.88
CA TYR A 33 -3.43 -4.07 -4.11
C TYR A 33 -2.35 -5.11 -3.87
N THR A 34 -2.57 -6.30 -4.44
CA THR A 34 -1.67 -7.44 -4.33
C THR A 34 -1.41 -8.06 -5.69
N ALA A 35 -0.19 -8.57 -5.90
CA ALA A 35 0.19 -9.31 -7.10
C ALA A 35 0.42 -10.79 -6.77
N LYS A 36 -0.17 -11.70 -7.55
CA LYS A 36 0.02 -13.16 -7.41
C LYS A 36 -0.24 -13.88 -8.73
N GLY A 37 0.68 -14.75 -9.13
CA GLY A 37 0.48 -15.62 -10.30
C GLY A 37 0.22 -14.87 -11.62
N GLY A 38 0.79 -13.68 -11.80
CA GLY A 38 0.57 -12.83 -12.98
C GLY A 38 -0.71 -12.00 -12.95
N GLY A 39 -1.60 -12.21 -11.97
CA GLY A 39 -2.79 -11.41 -11.74
C GLY A 39 -2.64 -10.41 -10.60
N PHE A 40 -3.62 -9.52 -10.51
CA PHE A 40 -3.72 -8.48 -9.48
C PHE A 40 -5.07 -8.57 -8.76
N SER A 41 -5.07 -8.23 -7.48
CA SER A 41 -6.30 -8.17 -6.70
C SER A 41 -6.28 -7.01 -5.72
N GLU A 42 -7.43 -6.38 -5.56
CA GLU A 42 -7.72 -5.49 -4.45
C GLU A 42 -8.18 -6.32 -3.24
N VAL A 43 -7.45 -6.20 -2.15
CA VAL A 43 -7.78 -6.83 -0.87
C VAL A 43 -8.30 -5.73 0.04
N VAL A 44 -9.61 -5.76 0.31
CA VAL A 44 -10.24 -4.83 1.25
C VAL A 44 -10.11 -5.39 2.66
N VAL A 45 -9.49 -4.61 3.55
CA VAL A 45 -9.30 -4.94 4.97
C VAL A 45 -10.15 -4.00 5.81
N ASP A 46 -10.97 -4.58 6.70
CA ASP A 46 -11.76 -3.81 7.65
C ASP A 46 -10.82 -3.16 8.70
N PRO A 47 -10.79 -1.82 8.82
CA PRO A 47 -9.89 -1.13 9.73
C PRO A 47 -10.25 -1.30 11.21
N ARG A 48 -11.46 -1.75 11.53
CA ARG A 48 -11.91 -2.05 12.89
C ARG A 48 -11.38 -3.41 13.34
N SER A 49 -11.62 -4.46 12.55
CA SER A 49 -11.25 -5.84 12.91
C SER A 49 -9.86 -6.26 12.44
N GLY A 50 -9.30 -5.57 11.44
CA GLY A 50 -8.05 -5.91 10.76
C GLY A 50 -8.12 -7.17 9.89
N ARG A 51 -9.34 -7.64 9.60
CA ARG A 51 -9.57 -8.85 8.81
C ARG A 51 -9.84 -8.48 7.35
N VAL A 52 -9.44 -9.37 6.44
CA VAL A 52 -9.82 -9.29 5.02
C VAL A 52 -11.34 -9.42 4.93
N ALA A 53 -11.99 -8.39 4.41
CA ALA A 53 -13.42 -8.33 4.19
C ALA A 53 -13.79 -8.77 2.77
N LYS A 54 -12.95 -8.44 1.78
CA LYS A 54 -13.19 -8.71 0.36
C LYS A 54 -11.88 -8.92 -0.38
N VAL A 55 -11.92 -9.71 -1.46
CA VAL A 55 -10.83 -9.82 -2.43
C VAL A 55 -11.45 -9.75 -3.82
N GLU A 56 -11.06 -8.78 -4.61
CA GLU A 56 -11.57 -8.55 -5.96
C GLU A 56 -10.45 -8.59 -6.97
N ALA A 57 -10.70 -9.20 -8.13
CA ALA A 57 -9.75 -9.19 -9.22
C ALA A 57 -9.70 -7.79 -9.84
N ILE A 58 -8.49 -7.32 -10.13
CA ILE A 58 -8.28 -6.08 -10.89
C ILE A 58 -8.07 -6.49 -12.34
N GLU A 59 -9.14 -6.41 -13.14
CA GLU A 59 -9.17 -6.97 -14.51
C GLU A 59 -8.99 -5.92 -15.61
N GLY A 60 -9.06 -4.63 -15.30
CA GLY A 60 -8.97 -3.57 -16.31
C GLY A 60 -8.84 -2.16 -15.75
N GLY A 61 -8.90 -1.19 -16.65
CA GLY A 61 -8.94 0.24 -16.32
C GLY A 61 -7.66 0.82 -15.75
N GLU A 62 -7.82 1.93 -15.04
CA GLU A 62 -6.73 2.65 -14.38
C GLU A 62 -6.12 1.81 -13.25
N ASP A 63 -6.93 1.02 -12.55
CA ASP A 63 -6.49 0.15 -11.47
C ASP A 63 -5.52 -0.93 -11.97
N LEU A 64 -5.82 -1.58 -13.11
CA LEU A 64 -4.91 -2.55 -13.72
C LEU A 64 -3.60 -1.87 -14.15
N THR A 65 -3.68 -0.66 -14.68
CA THR A 65 -2.50 0.12 -15.10
C THR A 65 -1.64 0.47 -13.90
N ALA A 66 -2.24 0.94 -12.81
CA ALA A 66 -1.56 1.25 -11.55
C ALA A 66 -0.96 -0.01 -10.92
N ALA A 67 -1.71 -1.11 -10.84
CA ALA A 67 -1.24 -2.36 -10.27
C ALA A 67 -0.02 -2.92 -11.02
N LYS A 68 0.00 -2.85 -12.36
CA LYS A 68 1.16 -3.23 -13.16
C LYS A 68 2.39 -2.40 -12.81
N ALA A 69 2.28 -1.08 -12.81
CA ALA A 69 3.41 -0.19 -12.49
C ALA A 69 3.94 -0.40 -11.05
N GLN A 70 3.03 -0.56 -10.08
CA GLN A 70 3.39 -0.83 -8.69
C GLN A 70 4.07 -2.20 -8.53
N ALA A 71 3.60 -3.21 -9.27
CA ALA A 71 4.21 -4.54 -9.27
C ALA A 71 5.58 -4.58 -9.94
N ASP A 72 5.79 -3.80 -11.00
CA ASP A 72 7.11 -3.65 -11.63
C ASP A 72 8.13 -3.05 -10.65
N ALA A 73 7.72 -2.03 -9.89
CA ALA A 73 8.53 -1.49 -8.80
C ALA A 73 8.84 -2.55 -7.74
N MET A 74 7.81 -3.26 -7.28
CA MET A 74 7.98 -4.31 -6.27
C MET A 74 8.80 -5.50 -6.77
N THR A 75 8.89 -5.75 -8.07
CA THR A 75 9.76 -6.81 -8.62
C THR A 75 11.24 -6.48 -8.41
N LYS A 76 11.61 -5.20 -8.41
CA LYS A 76 12.98 -4.74 -8.13
C LYS A 76 13.26 -4.53 -6.63
N ALA A 77 12.22 -4.42 -5.82
CA ALA A 77 12.32 -4.19 -4.39
C ALA A 77 12.93 -5.38 -3.62
N LYS A 78 13.87 -5.08 -2.72
CA LYS A 78 14.42 -5.99 -1.71
C LYS A 78 13.72 -5.85 -0.35
N THR A 79 13.08 -4.71 -0.10
CA THR A 79 12.33 -4.42 1.13
C THR A 79 10.83 -4.53 0.88
N ALA A 80 10.08 -5.11 1.82
CA ALA A 80 8.62 -5.14 1.77
C ALA A 80 8.02 -3.78 2.17
N LEU A 81 6.84 -3.42 1.61
CA LEU A 81 6.18 -2.14 1.89
C LEU A 81 5.95 -1.87 3.38
N GLY A 82 5.64 -2.90 4.17
CA GLY A 82 5.48 -2.76 5.62
C GLY A 82 6.74 -2.21 6.31
N GLY A 83 7.94 -2.59 5.84
CA GLY A 83 9.20 -2.06 6.35
C GLY A 83 9.46 -0.62 5.93
N ALA A 84 9.09 -0.24 4.71
CA ALA A 84 9.16 1.14 4.24
C ALA A 84 8.22 2.05 5.04
N VAL A 85 7.00 1.58 5.36
CA VAL A 85 6.06 2.31 6.23
C VAL A 85 6.65 2.54 7.62
N ASP A 86 7.29 1.53 8.24
CA ASP A 86 7.98 1.72 9.53
C ASP A 86 9.10 2.78 9.44
N ALA A 87 9.92 2.72 8.39
CA ALA A 87 11.00 3.67 8.17
C ALA A 87 10.48 5.10 8.02
N ALA A 88 9.43 5.30 7.22
CA ALA A 88 8.79 6.60 7.03
C ALA A 88 8.25 7.15 8.36
N VAL A 89 7.55 6.33 9.15
CA VAL A 89 7.01 6.75 10.46
C VAL A 89 8.14 7.10 11.44
N LYS A 90 9.21 6.30 11.48
CA LYS A 90 10.36 6.56 12.36
C LYS A 90 11.04 7.90 12.05
N LYS A 91 11.14 8.28 10.77
CA LYS A 91 11.72 9.57 10.33
C LYS A 91 10.76 10.75 10.51
N ASN A 92 9.46 10.50 10.73
CA ASN A 92 8.42 11.51 10.80
C ASN A 92 7.59 11.38 12.10
N PRO A 93 8.17 11.65 13.27
CA PRO A 93 7.47 11.48 14.54
C PRO A 93 6.21 12.34 14.63
N GLY A 94 5.13 11.73 15.13
CA GLY A 94 3.81 12.36 15.25
C GLY A 94 2.95 12.28 13.99
N PHE A 95 3.49 11.82 12.85
CA PHE A 95 2.68 11.53 11.66
C PHE A 95 2.13 10.11 11.68
N ARG A 96 0.98 9.92 11.01
CA ARG A 96 0.37 8.61 10.77
C ARG A 96 0.39 8.31 9.27
N PRO A 97 0.77 7.10 8.85
CA PRO A 97 0.73 6.72 7.44
C PRO A 97 -0.69 6.37 7.03
N VAL A 98 -1.14 6.96 5.92
CA VAL A 98 -2.48 6.75 5.35
C VAL A 98 -2.46 6.06 4.00
N SER A 99 -1.33 6.10 3.29
CA SER A 99 -1.10 5.32 2.08
C SER A 99 0.36 4.94 1.93
N VAL A 100 0.62 3.90 1.14
CA VAL A 100 1.91 3.56 0.58
C VAL A 100 1.72 3.03 -0.83
N ILE A 101 2.48 3.55 -1.78
CA ILE A 101 2.43 3.13 -3.18
C ILE A 101 3.84 2.80 -3.65
N ALA A 102 4.04 1.59 -4.16
CA ALA A 102 5.30 1.25 -4.81
C ALA A 102 5.41 1.98 -6.15
N ALA A 103 6.57 2.56 -6.43
CA ALA A 103 6.83 3.26 -7.68
C ALA A 103 8.30 3.07 -8.11
N LEU A 104 8.57 3.28 -9.39
CA LEU A 104 9.93 3.43 -9.90
C LEU A 104 10.25 4.93 -10.01
N LYS A 105 11.34 5.36 -9.37
CA LYS A 105 11.92 6.70 -9.55
C LYS A 105 13.34 6.55 -10.05
N ASP A 106 13.62 7.10 -11.22
CA ASP A 106 14.91 6.99 -11.90
C ASP A 106 15.41 5.53 -12.00
N GLY A 107 14.48 4.60 -12.25
CA GLY A 107 14.75 3.17 -12.37
C GLY A 107 14.88 2.41 -11.04
N HIS A 108 14.88 3.10 -9.90
CA HIS A 108 14.96 2.51 -8.56
C HIS A 108 13.58 2.33 -7.92
N PRO A 109 13.33 1.19 -7.24
CA PRO A 109 12.07 0.99 -6.54
C PRO A 109 12.02 1.81 -5.25
N VAL A 110 10.94 2.56 -5.08
CA VAL A 110 10.63 3.34 -3.89
C VAL A 110 9.21 3.07 -3.42
N ALA A 111 8.95 3.36 -2.16
CA ALA A 111 7.63 3.42 -1.57
C ALA A 111 7.30 4.88 -1.22
N ASP A 112 6.31 5.44 -1.90
CA ASP A 112 5.77 6.75 -1.57
C ASP A 112 4.72 6.58 -0.47
N VAL A 113 5.07 7.02 0.73
CA VAL A 113 4.23 6.93 1.93
C VAL A 113 3.60 8.29 2.21
N THR A 114 2.28 8.40 2.05
CA THR A 114 1.56 9.60 2.49
C THR A 114 1.30 9.54 3.98
N LEU A 115 1.66 10.62 4.66
CA LEU A 115 1.68 10.80 6.10
C LEU A 115 0.77 11.99 6.47
N ILE A 116 -0.02 11.84 7.54
CA ILE A 116 -0.91 12.89 8.06
C ILE A 116 -0.62 13.23 9.53
N LYS A 117 -0.71 14.50 9.91
CA LYS A 117 -0.67 15.00 11.30
C LYS A 117 -1.58 16.23 11.44
N GLY A 118 -2.75 16.06 12.06
CA GLY A 118 -3.78 17.10 12.01
C GLY A 118 -4.17 17.36 10.55
N ASP A 119 -4.07 18.61 10.12
CA ASP A 119 -4.35 19.02 8.74
C ASP A 119 -3.10 18.98 7.84
N GLU A 120 -1.92 18.65 8.39
CA GLU A 120 -0.68 18.55 7.63
C GLU A 120 -0.60 17.20 6.90
N LEU A 121 -0.42 17.25 5.59
CA LEU A 121 -0.17 16.10 4.71
C LEU A 121 1.20 16.22 4.05
N LYS A 122 1.94 15.12 3.99
CA LYS A 122 3.18 15.03 3.20
C LYS A 122 3.42 13.63 2.66
N THR A 123 4.28 13.52 1.66
CA THR A 123 4.74 12.25 1.12
C THR A 123 6.22 12.07 1.45
N ALA A 124 6.57 10.96 2.08
CA ALA A 124 7.95 10.52 2.24
C ALA A 124 8.24 9.39 1.24
N SER A 125 9.36 9.48 0.52
CA SER A 125 9.82 8.42 -0.38
C SER A 125 10.89 7.59 0.29
N GLU A 126 10.61 6.29 0.46
CA GLU A 126 11.54 5.33 1.06
C GLU A 126 12.08 4.40 -0.01
N ARG A 127 13.41 4.20 -0.06
CA ARG A 127 14.01 3.24 -0.99
C ARG A 127 13.59 1.81 -0.65
N LEU A 128 13.40 0.99 -1.68
CA LEU A 128 13.08 -0.41 -1.53
C LEU A 128 14.22 -1.35 -1.95
N ASP A 129 15.33 -0.84 -2.50
CA ASP A 129 16.50 -1.60 -3.00
C ASP A 129 17.73 -1.58 -2.09
#